data_AF-A0A397BWL6-F1
#
_entry.id   AF-A0A397BWL6-F1
#
_cell.length_a   1.000
_cell.length_b   1.000
_cell.length_c   1.000
_cell.angle_alpha   90.00
_cell.angle_beta   90.00
_cell.angle_gamma   90.00
#
_symmetry.space_group_name_H-M   'P 1'
#
loop_
_entity.id
_entity.type
_entity.pdbx_description
1 polymer ?
#
loop_
_entity_poly.entity_id
_entity_poly.type
_entity_poly.pdbx_seq_one_letter_code
_entity_poly.pdbx_strand_id
1 'polypeptide(L)'
;MKSSVAPNAIALMTLLRQQGANLATRDATRRTVLLYACTCGAEPATVDLLWSWSSLRPSPDLRWTHCDSNHDGAMVLAVRSRNVALLHHLWSIVPISAQSNASNHSLKQLKAAISTNDEDFIIEVMSNPLIQQAVKDEDEFEYEYWVDDWSSSDANTHDIKITVACCIKNAIDANLRRVVDLFERINPGYTHATLFYYCHTMQPCESAEWSDFTSRYVWESSQDIVRPALLVQRQWLPHE
;
A
#
# COMPACT_ATOMS: atom_id res chain seq x y z
N MET A 1 21.20 6.28 15.31
CA MET A 1 20.94 6.80 16.67
C MET A 1 19.78 6.03 17.27
N LYS A 2 20.00 5.22 18.31
CA LYS A 2 18.90 4.62 19.07
C LYS A 2 18.31 5.73 19.95
N SER A 3 17.15 6.24 19.54
CA SER A 3 16.36 7.21 20.32
C SER A 3 16.04 6.60 21.68
N SER A 4 16.41 7.29 22.75
CA SER A 4 16.03 6.90 24.10
C SER A 4 14.50 6.96 24.20
N VAL A 5 13.87 5.82 24.44
CA VAL A 5 12.43 5.72 24.68
C VAL A 5 12.11 6.62 25.87
N ALA A 6 11.47 7.76 25.62
CA ALA A 6 11.01 8.64 26.67
C ALA A 6 10.06 7.82 27.57
N PRO A 7 10.33 7.69 28.88
CA PRO A 7 9.62 6.74 29.75
C PRO A 7 8.12 7.02 29.91
N ASN A 8 7.60 8.11 29.33
CA ASN A 8 6.17 8.34 29.22
C ASN A 8 5.82 9.27 28.03
N ALA A 9 5.93 8.74 26.80
CA ALA A 9 5.60 9.50 25.57
C ALA A 9 4.17 10.08 25.61
N ILE A 10 3.20 9.33 26.16
CA ILE A 10 1.81 9.77 26.34
C ILE A 10 1.72 10.99 27.28
N ALA A 11 2.41 10.98 28.41
CA ALA A 11 2.40 12.14 29.32
C ALA A 11 3.01 13.38 28.68
N LEU A 12 4.11 13.23 27.92
CA LEU A 12 4.72 14.35 27.20
C LEU A 12 3.77 14.90 26.13
N MET A 13 3.14 14.03 25.33
CA MET A 13 2.16 14.45 24.32
C MET A 13 0.96 15.16 24.98
N THR A 14 0.50 14.66 26.12
CA THR A 14 -0.60 15.26 26.88
C THR A 14 -0.23 16.65 27.38
N LEU A 15 0.98 16.83 27.94
CA LEU A 15 1.48 18.14 28.35
C LEU A 15 1.55 19.10 27.15
N LEU A 16 2.12 18.67 26.02
CA LEU A 16 2.19 19.49 24.82
C LEU A 16 0.80 19.91 24.33
N ARG A 17 -0.18 18.99 24.37
CA ARG A 17 -1.56 19.30 24.01
C ARG A 17 -2.19 20.33 24.95
N GLN A 18 -1.94 20.22 26.26
CA GLN A 18 -2.38 21.21 27.26
C GLN A 18 -1.76 22.59 27.03
N GLN A 19 -0.52 22.65 26.53
CA GLN A 19 0.17 23.89 26.15
C GLN A 19 -0.25 24.42 24.76
N GLY A 20 -1.28 23.87 24.15
CA GLY A 20 -1.84 24.38 22.90
C GLY A 20 -1.20 23.82 21.63
N ALA A 21 -0.47 22.69 21.70
CA ALA A 21 0.05 22.04 20.51
C ALA A 21 -1.08 21.73 19.50
N ASN A 22 -0.85 22.12 18.24
CA ASN A 22 -1.80 21.95 17.14
C ASN A 22 -1.60 20.58 16.46
N LEU A 23 -2.64 19.75 16.46
CA LEU A 23 -2.62 18.41 15.87
C LEU A 23 -2.62 18.44 14.34
N ALA A 24 -3.16 19.51 13.75
CA ALA A 24 -3.24 19.69 12.30
C ALA A 24 -1.93 20.20 11.68
N THR A 25 -0.95 20.59 12.49
CA THR A 25 0.37 21.00 12.00
C THR A 25 0.98 19.87 11.18
N ARG A 26 1.56 20.24 10.03
CA ARG A 26 2.22 19.32 9.11
C ARG A 26 3.73 19.52 9.13
N ASP A 27 4.47 18.43 9.08
CA ASP A 27 5.92 18.46 8.91
C ASP A 27 6.32 18.74 7.45
N ALA A 28 7.62 18.75 7.16
CA ALA A 28 8.17 18.99 5.82
C ALA A 28 7.70 17.98 4.75
N THR A 29 7.24 16.80 5.18
CA THR A 29 6.68 15.74 4.32
C THR A 29 5.15 15.75 4.32
N ARG A 30 4.54 16.87 4.72
CA ARG A 30 3.08 17.06 4.84
C ARG A 30 2.38 16.13 5.83
N ARG A 31 3.11 15.43 6.70
CA ARG A 31 2.54 14.50 7.69
C ARG A 31 1.99 15.28 8.88
N THR A 32 0.77 14.97 9.28
CA THR A 32 0.26 15.36 10.61
C THR A 32 0.89 14.49 11.69
N VAL A 33 0.66 14.82 12.97
CA VAL A 33 1.13 14.01 14.10
C VAL A 33 0.64 12.55 14.03
N LEU A 34 -0.57 12.32 13.50
CA LEU A 34 -1.13 10.98 13.31
C LEU A 34 -0.37 10.19 12.23
N LEU A 35 -0.11 10.81 11.08
CA LEU A 35 0.64 10.18 10.00
C LEU A 35 2.09 9.91 10.41
N TYR A 36 2.70 10.83 11.17
CA TYR A 36 4.02 10.63 11.73
C TYR A 36 4.05 9.43 12.70
N ALA A 37 3.08 9.35 13.63
CA ALA A 37 2.95 8.22 14.53
C ALA A 37 2.81 6.88 13.78
N CYS A 38 2.01 6.85 12.70
CA CYS A 38 1.88 5.66 11.86
C CYS A 38 3.18 5.31 11.15
N THR A 39 3.91 6.31 10.63
CA THR A 39 5.21 6.10 9.96
C THR A 39 6.24 5.49 10.91
N CYS A 40 6.22 5.92 12.18
CA CYS A 40 7.14 5.43 13.20
C CYS A 40 6.69 4.11 13.86
N GLY A 41 5.54 3.55 13.47
CA GLY A 41 5.01 2.33 14.09
C GLY A 41 4.67 2.51 15.56
N ALA A 42 4.03 3.63 15.91
CA ALA A 42 3.63 3.91 17.29
C ALA A 42 2.67 2.85 17.85
N GLU A 43 2.67 2.68 19.17
CA GLU A 43 1.72 1.81 19.88
C GLU A 43 0.26 2.23 19.60
N PRO A 44 -0.69 1.28 19.45
CA PRO A 44 -2.11 1.55 19.25
C PRO A 44 -2.70 2.60 20.21
N ALA A 45 -2.33 2.54 21.49
CA ALA A 45 -2.77 3.49 22.51
C ALA A 45 -2.38 4.95 22.19
N THR A 46 -1.26 5.16 21.50
CA THR A 46 -0.84 6.51 21.05
C THR A 46 -1.76 7.02 19.95
N VAL A 47 -2.14 6.16 19.02
CA VAL A 47 -3.07 6.49 17.93
C VAL A 47 -4.46 6.77 18.47
N ASP A 48 -4.94 5.97 19.42
CA ASP A 48 -6.23 6.19 20.09
C ASP A 48 -6.28 7.53 20.81
N LEU A 49 -5.20 7.87 21.52
CA LEU A 49 -5.09 9.15 22.21
C LEU A 49 -5.16 10.33 21.22
N LEU A 50 -4.35 10.28 20.16
CA LEU A 50 -4.34 11.32 19.12
C LEU A 50 -5.71 11.46 18.45
N TRP A 51 -6.34 10.33 18.13
CA TRP A 51 -7.66 10.30 17.51
C TRP A 51 -8.73 10.88 18.43
N SER A 52 -8.70 10.51 19.73
CA SER A 52 -9.64 11.03 20.74
C SER A 52 -9.57 12.55 20.88
N TRP A 53 -8.38 13.15 20.78
CA TRP A 53 -8.24 14.61 20.87
C TRP A 53 -8.80 15.35 19.65
N SER A 54 -8.81 14.69 18.50
CA SER A 54 -9.34 15.25 17.25
C SER A 54 -10.87 15.09 17.18
N SER A 55 -11.40 13.94 17.59
CA SER A 55 -12.82 13.60 17.48
C SER A 55 -13.74 14.37 18.43
N LEU A 56 -13.18 15.02 19.46
CA LEU A 56 -13.92 15.88 20.40
C LEU A 56 -14.43 17.18 19.77
N ARG A 57 -14.01 17.52 18.54
CA ARG A 57 -14.36 18.78 17.87
C ARG A 57 -15.35 18.55 16.71
N PRO A 58 -16.27 19.50 16.45
CA PRO A 58 -17.20 19.41 15.32
C PRO A 58 -16.50 19.32 13.96
N SER A 59 -15.30 19.92 13.84
CA SER A 59 -14.41 19.77 12.71
C SER A 59 -13.11 19.12 13.21
N PRO A 60 -12.85 17.84 12.88
CA PRO A 60 -11.69 17.14 13.39
C PRO A 60 -10.40 17.65 12.75
N ASP A 61 -9.40 17.94 13.59
CA ASP A 61 -8.06 18.40 13.19
C ASP A 61 -7.31 17.32 12.37
N LEU A 62 -7.58 16.06 12.69
CA LEU A 62 -7.03 14.86 12.06
C LEU A 62 -8.11 14.12 11.28
N ARG A 63 -7.78 13.67 10.07
CA ARG A 63 -8.66 12.87 9.22
C ARG A 63 -7.91 11.65 8.73
N TRP A 64 -8.59 10.51 8.68
CA TRP A 64 -8.03 9.27 8.13
C TRP A 64 -7.68 9.36 6.64
N THR A 65 -8.29 10.31 5.92
CA THR A 65 -8.03 10.59 4.51
C THR A 65 -6.87 11.57 4.28
N HIS A 66 -6.24 12.09 5.34
CA HIS A 66 -5.01 12.85 5.19
C HIS A 66 -3.87 11.95 4.71
N CYS A 67 -2.98 12.51 3.91
CA CYS A 67 -1.80 11.83 3.40
C CYS A 67 -0.55 12.71 3.48
N ASP A 68 0.60 12.05 3.36
CA ASP A 68 1.91 12.68 3.25
C ASP A 68 2.19 13.22 1.83
N SER A 69 3.41 13.67 1.56
CA SER A 69 3.84 14.14 0.25
C SER A 69 3.87 13.08 -0.85
N ASN A 70 3.88 11.79 -0.49
CA ASN A 70 3.77 10.66 -1.43
C ASN A 70 2.30 10.23 -1.61
N HIS A 71 1.38 10.92 -0.95
CA HIS A 71 -0.04 10.60 -0.89
C HIS A 71 -0.32 9.24 -0.26
N ASP A 72 0.50 8.89 0.72
CA ASP A 72 0.30 7.74 1.59
C ASP A 72 -0.42 8.16 2.86
N GLY A 73 -1.52 7.48 3.13
CA GLY A 73 -2.34 7.66 4.32
C GLY A 73 -1.84 6.82 5.50
N ALA A 74 -2.57 6.91 6.60
CA ALA A 74 -2.20 6.27 7.87
C ALA A 74 -1.94 4.75 7.71
N MET A 75 -2.77 4.06 6.92
CA MET A 75 -2.69 2.60 6.79
C MET A 75 -1.45 2.17 5.99
N VAL A 76 -1.13 2.89 4.91
CA VAL A 76 0.07 2.62 4.09
C VAL A 76 1.33 2.91 4.90
N LEU A 77 1.34 4.00 5.66
CA LEU A 77 2.47 4.35 6.54
C LEU A 77 2.66 3.32 7.66
N ALA A 78 1.57 2.80 8.24
CA ALA A 78 1.64 1.72 9.22
C ALA A 78 2.20 0.43 8.63
N VAL A 79 1.82 0.06 7.39
CA VAL A 79 2.43 -1.08 6.69
C VAL A 79 3.95 -0.90 6.57
N ARG A 80 4.42 0.29 6.15
CA ARG A 80 5.87 0.57 6.04
C ARG A 80 6.61 0.51 7.37
N SER A 81 5.93 0.81 8.47
CA SER A 81 6.51 0.69 9.81
C SER A 81 6.74 -0.76 10.26
N ARG A 82 6.07 -1.72 9.61
CA ARG A 82 6.08 -3.16 9.95
C ARG A 82 5.58 -3.45 11.37
N ASN A 83 4.90 -2.51 12.01
CA ASN A 83 4.22 -2.76 13.29
C ASN A 83 2.86 -3.42 13.03
N VAL A 84 2.84 -4.75 13.13
CA VAL A 84 1.64 -5.60 12.93
C VAL A 84 0.51 -5.22 13.89
N ALA A 85 0.82 -4.95 15.16
CA ALA A 85 -0.19 -4.57 16.15
C ALA A 85 -0.89 -3.25 15.78
N LEU A 86 -0.12 -2.25 15.34
CA LEU A 86 -0.67 -1.00 14.84
C LEU A 86 -1.51 -1.22 13.58
N LEU A 87 -1.02 -2.03 12.64
CA LEU A 87 -1.74 -2.30 11.38
C LEU A 87 -3.12 -2.92 11.62
N HIS A 88 -3.19 -3.98 12.44
CA HIS A 88 -4.47 -4.59 12.80
C HIS A 88 -5.40 -3.62 13.52
N HIS A 89 -4.83 -2.80 14.42
CA HIS A 89 -5.60 -1.78 15.10
C HIS A 89 -6.23 -0.80 14.12
N LEU A 90 -5.46 -0.28 13.15
CA LEU A 90 -5.97 0.61 12.12
C LEU A 90 -7.05 -0.04 11.24
N TRP A 91 -6.90 -1.31 10.84
CA TRP A 91 -7.96 -2.02 10.11
C TRP A 91 -9.28 -2.10 10.89
N SER A 92 -9.22 -2.11 12.23
CA SER A 92 -10.41 -2.17 13.08
C SER A 92 -11.07 -0.81 13.34
N ILE A 93 -10.29 0.27 13.48
CA ILE A 93 -10.81 1.59 13.88
C ILE A 93 -11.07 2.55 12.71
N VAL A 94 -10.38 2.36 11.57
CA VAL A 94 -10.55 3.23 10.41
C VAL A 94 -11.86 2.86 9.71
N PRO A 95 -12.81 3.80 9.51
CA PRO A 95 -14.06 3.50 8.82
C PRO A 95 -13.83 2.99 7.39
N ILE A 96 -14.66 2.07 6.91
CA ILE A 96 -14.52 1.48 5.56
C ILE A 96 -14.42 2.55 4.47
N SER A 97 -15.19 3.64 4.58
CA SER A 97 -15.13 4.78 3.63
C SER A 97 -13.77 5.49 3.58
N ALA A 98 -13.01 5.44 4.67
CA ALA A 98 -11.64 5.95 4.72
C ALA A 98 -10.60 4.89 4.34
N GLN A 99 -10.90 3.59 4.53
CA GLN A 99 -10.06 2.49 4.04
C GLN A 99 -10.05 2.42 2.51
N SER A 100 -11.19 2.67 1.86
CA SER A 100 -11.29 2.75 0.40
C SER A 100 -10.80 4.06 -0.20
N ASN A 101 -10.38 5.03 0.62
CA ASN A 101 -9.85 6.29 0.13
C ASN A 101 -8.51 6.09 -0.58
N ALA A 102 -8.25 6.91 -1.60
CA ALA A 102 -7.02 6.92 -2.39
C ALA A 102 -5.71 6.91 -1.61
N SER A 103 -5.69 7.51 -0.41
CA SER A 103 -4.52 7.53 0.47
C SER A 103 -4.27 6.21 1.20
N ASN A 104 -5.32 5.43 1.48
CA ASN A 104 -5.26 4.18 2.24
C ASN A 104 -5.54 2.94 1.38
N HIS A 105 -5.68 3.09 0.07
CA HIS A 105 -6.15 2.04 -0.83
C HIS A 105 -5.43 0.69 -0.64
N SER A 106 -6.19 -0.41 -0.72
CA SER A 106 -5.69 -1.79 -0.53
C SER A 106 -4.44 -2.10 -1.35
N LEU A 107 -4.41 -1.70 -2.63
CA LEU A 107 -3.25 -1.93 -3.50
C LEU A 107 -2.02 -1.08 -3.12
N LYS A 108 -2.20 0.10 -2.52
CA LYS A 108 -1.08 0.87 -1.97
C LYS A 108 -0.50 0.18 -0.73
N GLN A 109 -1.36 -0.33 0.14
CA GLN A 109 -0.93 -1.13 1.29
C GLN A 109 -0.16 -2.37 0.82
N LEU A 110 -0.68 -3.10 -0.17
CA LEU A 110 -0.02 -4.28 -0.73
C LEU A 110 1.34 -3.95 -1.39
N LYS A 111 1.41 -2.90 -2.21
CA LYS A 111 2.67 -2.43 -2.80
C LYS A 111 3.69 -2.05 -1.72
N ALA A 112 3.26 -1.35 -0.67
CA ALA A 112 4.12 -1.01 0.44
C ALA A 112 4.60 -2.26 1.21
N ALA A 113 3.74 -3.25 1.43
CA ALA A 113 4.12 -4.51 2.05
C ALA A 113 5.18 -5.25 1.22
N ILE A 114 4.97 -5.37 -0.10
CA ILE A 114 5.91 -6.04 -1.01
C ILE A 114 7.29 -5.38 -0.95
N SER A 115 7.36 -4.05 -0.87
CA SER A 115 8.63 -3.32 -0.74
C SER A 115 9.42 -3.61 0.55
N THR A 116 8.83 -4.31 1.52
CA THR A 116 9.54 -4.73 2.75
C THR A 116 10.38 -6.00 2.56
N ASN A 117 10.16 -6.76 1.47
CA ASN A 117 10.79 -8.05 1.18
C ASN A 117 10.68 -9.08 2.31
N ASP A 118 9.65 -8.97 3.15
CA ASP A 118 9.36 -9.90 4.26
C ASP A 118 8.10 -10.70 3.92
N GLU A 119 8.28 -11.92 3.42
CA GLU A 119 7.15 -12.74 2.97
C GLU A 119 6.12 -13.03 4.07
N ASP A 120 6.54 -13.26 5.31
CA ASP A 120 5.61 -13.56 6.41
C ASP A 120 4.75 -12.33 6.72
N PHE A 121 5.37 -11.15 6.75
CA PHE A 121 4.63 -9.89 6.91
C PHE A 121 3.71 -9.60 5.71
N ILE A 122 4.16 -9.87 4.48
CA ILE A 122 3.34 -9.65 3.28
C ILE A 122 2.13 -10.59 3.28
N ILE A 123 2.31 -11.85 3.65
CA ILE A 123 1.22 -12.83 3.78
C ILE A 123 0.24 -12.38 4.86
N GLU A 124 0.72 -11.84 5.99
CA GLU A 124 -0.14 -11.24 7.01
C GLU A 124 -0.95 -10.06 6.45
N VAL A 125 -0.32 -9.17 5.69
CA VAL A 125 -1.01 -8.06 5.00
C VAL A 125 -2.08 -8.58 4.04
N MET A 126 -1.74 -9.58 3.23
CA MET A 126 -2.65 -10.22 2.26
C MET A 126 -3.75 -11.07 2.93
N SER A 127 -3.69 -11.30 4.25
CA SER A 127 -4.81 -11.93 4.98
C SER A 127 -6.01 -10.99 5.14
N ASN A 128 -5.80 -9.67 4.98
CA ASN A 128 -6.87 -8.69 5.10
C ASN A 128 -7.94 -8.88 4.01
N PRO A 129 -9.24 -9.00 4.37
CA PRO A 129 -10.30 -9.25 3.39
C PRO A 129 -10.43 -8.19 2.30
N LEU A 130 -10.18 -6.91 2.59
CA LEU A 130 -10.24 -5.84 1.58
C LEU A 130 -9.06 -5.89 0.61
N ILE A 131 -7.90 -6.39 1.05
CA ILE A 131 -6.75 -6.61 0.18
C ILE A 131 -6.99 -7.83 -0.71
N GLN A 132 -7.51 -8.92 -0.16
CA GLN A 132 -7.90 -10.08 -0.98
C GLN A 132 -8.98 -9.72 -2.00
N GLN A 133 -9.96 -8.91 -1.60
CA GLN A 133 -11.02 -8.47 -2.49
C GLN A 133 -10.45 -7.63 -3.65
N ALA A 134 -9.55 -6.68 -3.37
CA ALA A 134 -8.89 -5.89 -4.41
C ALA A 134 -8.09 -6.76 -5.39
N VAL A 135 -7.45 -7.84 -4.92
CA VAL A 135 -6.74 -8.80 -5.80
C VAL A 135 -7.71 -9.61 -6.66
N LYS A 136 -8.87 -9.98 -6.12
CA LYS A 136 -9.92 -10.74 -6.85
C LYS A 136 -10.63 -9.90 -7.89
N ASP A 137 -10.95 -8.65 -7.55
CA ASP A 137 -11.65 -7.72 -8.43
C ASP A 137 -10.74 -7.17 -9.53
N GLU A 138 -9.45 -7.55 -9.50
CA GLU A 138 -8.43 -7.07 -10.42
C GLU A 138 -8.33 -5.54 -10.37
N ASP A 139 -8.49 -4.99 -9.15
CA ASP A 139 -8.64 -3.56 -8.92
C ASP A 139 -7.52 -2.80 -9.65
N GLU A 140 -7.93 -1.74 -10.35
CA GLU A 140 -7.03 -0.76 -10.92
C GLU A 140 -7.14 0.50 -10.08
N PHE A 141 -6.04 0.87 -9.44
CA PHE A 141 -5.98 2.10 -8.67
C PHE A 141 -5.14 3.14 -9.41
N GLU A 142 -5.83 4.02 -10.13
CA GLU A 142 -5.27 5.21 -10.75
C GLU A 142 -5.48 6.41 -9.81
N TYR A 143 -4.44 7.23 -9.67
CA TYR A 143 -4.56 8.48 -8.94
C TYR A 143 -3.70 9.54 -9.59
N GLU A 144 -4.38 10.63 -9.96
CA GLU A 144 -3.80 11.78 -10.63
C GLU A 144 -3.12 12.68 -9.60
N TYR A 145 -1.85 13.01 -9.83
CA TYR A 145 -1.15 14.03 -9.05
C TYR A 145 -1.22 15.37 -9.76
N TRP A 146 -2.00 16.30 -9.23
CA TRP A 146 -1.79 17.72 -9.53
C TRP A 146 -0.51 18.14 -8.80
N VAL A 147 0.57 18.35 -9.54
CA VAL A 147 1.74 19.05 -9.02
C VAL A 147 1.30 20.50 -8.81
N ASP A 148 0.93 20.86 -7.58
CA ASP A 148 0.67 22.25 -7.17
C ASP A 148 1.99 23.05 -7.11
N ASP A 149 2.81 22.99 -8.17
CA ASP A 149 4.02 23.79 -8.27
C ASP A 149 4.00 24.61 -9.57
N TRP A 150 3.73 25.90 -9.39
CA TRP A 150 3.70 26.95 -10.40
C TRP A 150 5.08 27.24 -11.02
N SER A 151 6.02 26.29 -10.96
CA SER A 151 7.41 26.48 -11.40
C SER A 151 7.97 25.38 -12.32
N SER A 152 7.24 24.31 -12.61
CA SER A 152 7.62 23.38 -13.69
C SER A 152 6.67 23.53 -14.87
N SER A 153 7.17 24.12 -15.97
CA SER A 153 6.49 24.17 -17.27
C SER A 153 6.35 22.81 -17.96
N ASP A 154 6.64 21.72 -17.26
CA ASP A 154 6.44 20.35 -17.73
C ASP A 154 5.23 19.77 -17.00
N ALA A 155 4.07 19.84 -17.66
CA ALA A 155 2.83 19.19 -17.24
C ALA A 155 2.93 17.66 -17.37
N ASN A 156 3.86 17.03 -16.66
CA ASN A 156 3.90 15.59 -16.49
C ASN A 156 3.20 15.21 -15.19
N THR A 157 1.87 15.21 -15.22
CA THR A 157 1.05 14.36 -14.35
C THR A 157 1.56 12.92 -14.53
N HIS A 158 2.36 12.42 -13.58
CA HIS A 158 2.75 11.02 -13.59
C HIS A 158 1.60 10.24 -12.96
N ASP A 159 0.66 9.74 -13.77
CA ASP A 159 -0.33 8.77 -13.32
C ASP A 159 0.40 7.50 -12.85
N ILE A 160 0.62 7.38 -11.54
CA ILE A 160 1.17 6.15 -10.97
C ILE A 160 0.01 5.17 -10.81
N LYS A 161 -0.33 4.45 -11.89
CA LYS A 161 -1.29 3.34 -11.83
C LYS A 161 -0.71 2.21 -10.98
N ILE A 162 -1.41 1.86 -9.90
CA ILE A 162 -1.09 0.66 -9.11
C ILE A 162 -2.15 -0.37 -9.44
N THR A 163 -1.72 -1.45 -10.09
CA THR A 163 -2.58 -2.58 -10.44
C THR A 163 -2.12 -3.84 -9.71
N VAL A 164 -2.98 -4.86 -9.69
CA VAL A 164 -2.62 -6.20 -9.20
C VAL A 164 -1.40 -6.74 -9.97
N ALA A 165 -1.35 -6.52 -11.29
CA ALA A 165 -0.24 -6.97 -12.12
C ALA A 165 1.09 -6.30 -11.71
N CYS A 166 1.08 -4.98 -11.42
CA CYS A 166 2.26 -4.30 -10.88
C CYS A 166 2.72 -4.87 -9.53
N CYS A 167 1.79 -5.30 -8.67
CA CYS A 167 2.14 -5.93 -7.39
C CYS A 167 2.77 -7.32 -7.61
N ILE A 168 2.18 -8.15 -8.48
CA ILE A 168 2.72 -9.46 -8.84
C ILE A 168 4.13 -9.32 -9.45
N LYS A 169 4.30 -8.38 -10.38
CA LYS A 169 5.61 -8.04 -10.95
C LYS A 169 6.64 -7.73 -9.87
N ASN A 170 6.32 -6.79 -8.97
CA ASN A 170 7.25 -6.41 -7.90
C ASN A 170 7.58 -7.60 -6.98
N ALA A 171 6.64 -8.52 -6.77
CA ALA A 171 6.89 -9.74 -6.00
C ALA A 171 7.82 -10.71 -6.74
N ILE A 172 7.70 -10.85 -8.06
CA ILE A 172 8.63 -11.63 -8.89
C ILE A 172 10.03 -11.01 -8.86
N ASP A 173 10.14 -9.69 -9.04
CA ASP A 173 11.42 -8.96 -9.03
C ASP A 173 12.15 -9.08 -7.69
N ALA A 174 11.39 -9.13 -6.60
CA ALA A 174 11.92 -9.32 -5.24
C ALA A 174 12.10 -10.80 -4.85
N ASN A 175 11.83 -11.74 -5.77
CA ASN A 175 11.90 -13.19 -5.56
C ASN A 175 11.03 -13.71 -4.40
N LEU A 176 9.83 -13.15 -4.24
CA LEU A 176 8.91 -13.46 -3.15
C LEU A 176 7.96 -14.61 -3.56
N ARG A 177 8.50 -15.82 -3.62
CA ARG A 177 7.78 -16.99 -4.12
C ARG A 177 6.48 -17.27 -3.38
N ARG A 178 6.49 -17.26 -2.04
CA ARG A 178 5.28 -17.59 -1.27
C ARG A 178 4.18 -16.55 -1.47
N VAL A 179 4.56 -15.30 -1.75
CA VAL A 179 3.64 -14.22 -2.08
C VAL A 179 3.01 -14.43 -3.45
N VAL A 180 3.80 -14.82 -4.46
CA VAL A 180 3.27 -15.15 -5.80
C VAL A 180 2.34 -16.37 -5.75
N ASP A 181 2.70 -17.42 -5.00
CA ASP A 181 1.83 -18.58 -4.78
C ASP A 181 0.50 -18.17 -4.09
N LEU A 182 0.54 -17.15 -3.21
CA LEU A 182 -0.67 -16.63 -2.57
C LEU A 182 -1.53 -15.82 -3.56
N PHE A 183 -0.93 -15.00 -4.43
CA PHE A 183 -1.65 -14.36 -5.54
C PHE A 183 -2.37 -15.40 -6.41
N GLU A 184 -1.69 -16.48 -6.78
CA GLU A 184 -2.26 -17.58 -7.56
C GLU A 184 -3.46 -18.23 -6.86
N ARG A 185 -3.38 -18.44 -5.55
CA ARG A 185 -4.52 -18.99 -4.78
C ARG A 185 -5.72 -18.04 -4.73
N ILE A 186 -5.49 -16.73 -4.74
CA ILE A 186 -6.55 -15.72 -4.65
C ILE A 186 -7.19 -15.47 -6.03
N ASN A 187 -6.36 -15.30 -7.05
CA ASN A 187 -6.77 -15.05 -8.43
C ASN A 187 -5.82 -15.78 -9.41
N PRO A 188 -6.07 -17.07 -9.71
CA PRO A 188 -5.16 -17.90 -10.50
C PRO A 188 -5.00 -17.38 -11.93
N GLY A 189 -6.11 -17.14 -12.64
CA GLY A 189 -6.09 -16.74 -14.05
C GLY A 189 -5.34 -15.42 -14.28
N TYR A 190 -5.54 -14.42 -13.42
CA TYR A 190 -4.84 -13.15 -13.53
C TYR A 190 -3.36 -13.25 -13.15
N THR A 191 -3.03 -14.08 -12.16
CA THR A 191 -1.64 -14.33 -11.77
C THR A 191 -0.87 -15.05 -12.86
N HIS A 192 -1.46 -16.10 -13.45
CA HIS A 192 -0.88 -16.84 -14.58
C HIS A 192 -0.67 -15.94 -15.79
N ALA A 193 -1.66 -15.13 -16.16
CA ALA A 193 -1.56 -14.16 -17.24
C ALA A 193 -0.42 -13.15 -17.00
N THR A 194 -0.30 -12.62 -15.78
CA THR A 194 0.76 -11.68 -15.41
C THR A 194 2.14 -12.32 -15.48
N LEU A 195 2.29 -13.53 -14.92
CA LEU A 195 3.54 -14.30 -14.97
C LEU A 195 3.96 -14.60 -16.40
N PHE A 196 3.02 -15.07 -17.23
CA PHE A 196 3.30 -15.37 -18.63
C PHE A 196 3.81 -14.13 -19.37
N TYR A 197 3.05 -13.03 -19.30
CA TYR A 197 3.39 -11.80 -20.01
C TYR A 197 4.71 -11.19 -19.50
N TYR A 198 4.94 -11.19 -18.19
CA TYR A 198 6.18 -10.65 -17.61
C TYR A 198 7.40 -11.47 -17.98
N CYS A 199 7.37 -12.77 -17.65
CA CYS A 199 8.53 -13.65 -17.76
C CYS A 199 8.86 -14.09 -19.19
N HIS A 200 7.93 -13.96 -20.15
CA HIS A 200 8.17 -14.33 -21.56
C HIS A 200 8.26 -13.13 -22.50
N THR A 201 7.44 -12.09 -22.30
CA THR A 201 7.27 -11.02 -23.30
C THR A 201 8.06 -9.77 -22.94
N MET A 202 8.08 -9.38 -21.66
CA MET A 202 8.66 -8.10 -21.21
C MET A 202 10.10 -8.24 -20.73
N GLN A 203 10.39 -9.25 -19.89
CA GLN A 203 11.72 -9.56 -19.39
C GLN A 203 11.85 -11.07 -19.24
N PRO A 204 12.57 -11.75 -20.16
CA PRO A 204 12.89 -13.16 -20.01
C PRO A 204 13.58 -13.35 -18.65
N CYS A 205 12.89 -14.00 -17.71
CA CYS A 205 13.45 -14.19 -16.39
C CYS A 205 14.63 -15.16 -16.51
N GLU A 206 15.88 -14.67 -16.45
CA GLU A 206 17.08 -15.52 -16.46
C GLU A 206 17.20 -16.36 -15.17
N SER A 207 16.36 -16.08 -14.17
CA SER A 207 16.30 -16.81 -12.92
C SER A 207 15.74 -18.23 -13.13
N ALA A 208 16.60 -19.22 -12.90
CA ALA A 208 16.24 -20.64 -12.86
C ALA A 208 15.17 -20.97 -11.81
N GLU A 209 14.90 -20.08 -10.84
CA GLU A 209 13.91 -20.29 -9.78
C GLU A 209 12.48 -20.18 -10.30
N TRP A 210 12.27 -19.44 -11.40
CA TRP A 210 10.97 -19.26 -12.04
C TRP A 210 10.77 -20.15 -13.27
N SER A 211 11.80 -20.90 -13.68
CA SER A 211 11.76 -21.73 -14.90
C SER A 211 10.75 -22.87 -14.82
N ASP A 212 10.56 -23.47 -13.63
CA ASP A 212 9.52 -24.48 -13.41
C ASP A 212 8.13 -23.86 -13.60
N PHE A 213 7.88 -22.69 -13.03
CA PHE A 213 6.61 -21.99 -13.21
C PHE A 213 6.37 -21.61 -14.67
N THR A 214 7.32 -20.97 -15.34
CA THR A 214 7.14 -20.60 -16.76
C THR A 214 6.87 -21.83 -17.62
N SER A 215 7.57 -22.94 -17.37
CA SER A 215 7.39 -24.19 -18.13
C SER A 215 6.01 -24.84 -17.96
N ARG A 216 5.34 -24.66 -16.82
CA ARG A 216 3.98 -25.17 -16.58
C ARG A 216 2.93 -24.48 -17.45
N TYR A 217 3.14 -23.20 -17.76
CA TYR A 217 2.11 -22.34 -18.37
C TYR A 217 2.37 -21.96 -19.83
N VAL A 218 3.46 -22.45 -20.46
CA VAL A 218 3.74 -22.26 -21.91
C VAL A 218 2.56 -22.70 -22.80
N TRP A 219 1.69 -23.58 -22.29
CA TRP A 219 0.62 -24.24 -23.06
C TRP A 219 -0.79 -24.00 -22.53
N GLU A 220 -1.00 -23.19 -21.49
CA GLU A 220 -2.35 -22.91 -21.00
C GLU A 220 -3.03 -21.83 -21.86
N SER A 221 -3.52 -22.25 -23.02
CA SER A 221 -4.40 -21.47 -23.89
C SER A 221 -5.87 -21.81 -23.62
N SER A 222 -6.30 -21.76 -22.36
CA SER A 222 -7.72 -21.88 -22.00
C SER A 222 -8.42 -20.51 -22.13
N GLN A 223 -9.72 -20.50 -22.41
CA GLN A 223 -10.50 -19.25 -22.51
C GLN A 223 -10.46 -18.43 -21.21
N ASP A 224 -10.17 -19.08 -20.07
CA ASP A 224 -10.08 -18.47 -18.74
C ASP A 224 -8.86 -17.56 -18.55
N ILE A 225 -7.84 -17.67 -19.42
CA ILE A 225 -6.61 -16.84 -19.37
C ILE A 225 -6.64 -15.70 -20.39
N VAL A 226 -7.48 -15.79 -21.43
CA VAL A 226 -7.52 -14.81 -22.52
C VAL A 226 -7.93 -13.42 -22.04
N ARG A 227 -9.00 -13.32 -21.24
CA ARG A 227 -9.45 -12.03 -20.70
C ARG A 227 -8.42 -11.42 -19.72
N PRO A 228 -7.91 -12.15 -18.71
CA PRO A 228 -6.85 -11.64 -17.85
C PRO A 228 -5.58 -11.24 -18.61
N ALA A 229 -5.15 -12.02 -19.61
CA ALA A 229 -4.00 -11.69 -20.45
C ALA A 229 -4.20 -10.39 -21.24
N LEU A 230 -5.39 -10.16 -21.79
CA LEU A 230 -5.73 -8.90 -22.46
C LEU A 230 -5.75 -7.71 -21.48
N LEU A 231 -6.21 -7.91 -20.25
CA LEU A 231 -6.18 -6.86 -19.21
C LEU A 231 -4.75 -6.53 -18.81
N VAL A 232 -3.92 -7.53 -18.50
CA VAL A 232 -2.49 -7.34 -18.21
C VAL A 232 -1.80 -6.61 -19.37
N GLN A 233 -2.03 -7.07 -20.60
CA GLN A 233 -1.46 -6.45 -21.80
C GLN A 233 -1.89 -4.98 -21.95
N ARG A 234 -3.17 -4.66 -21.72
CA ARG A 234 -3.69 -3.29 -21.77
C ARG A 234 -3.13 -2.41 -20.66
N GLN A 235 -2.94 -2.94 -19.47
CA GLN A 235 -2.39 -2.19 -18.34
C GLN A 235 -0.89 -1.91 -18.49
N TRP A 236 -0.17 -2.74 -19.26
CA TRP A 236 1.29 -2.68 -19.35
C TRP A 236 1.81 -2.10 -20.66
N LEU A 237 1.01 -2.06 -21.71
CA LEU A 237 1.33 -1.36 -22.95
C LEU A 237 0.82 0.09 -22.86
N PRO A 238 1.63 1.10 -23.22
CA PRO A 238 1.13 2.46 -23.36
C PRO A 238 0.03 2.49 -24.42
N HIS A 239 -1.06 3.23 -24.15
CA HIS A 239 -2.09 3.48 -25.15
C HIS A 239 -1.45 4.20 -26.35
N GLU A 240 -1.52 3.59 -27.54
CA GLU A 240 -1.24 4.27 -28.81
C GLU A 240 -2.25 5.39 -29.09
#